data_AF-A0A964Z5Q2-F1
#
_entry.id   AF-A0A964Z5Q2-F1
#
_cell.length_a   1.000
_cell.length_b   1.000
_cell.length_c   1.000
_cell.angle_alpha   90.00
_cell.angle_beta   90.00
_cell.angle_gamma   90.00
#
_symmetry.space_group_name_H-M   'P 1'
#
loop_
_entity.id
_entity.type
_entity.pdbx_description
1 polymer ?
#
loop_
_entity_poly.entity_id
_entity_poly.type
_entity_poly.pdbx_seq_one_letter_code
_entity_poly.pdbx_strand_id
1 'polypeptide(L)'
;MTSLRIGQGFDIHRFADDDRPLVLAGVTFAGERGLHGHSDADAVAHAVSDALLGAAGLGDIGQHFPDTDPKWKGADSMQLLRAVVDKVHAAGWKISNVDVNVVCEQPKIAPHRETMQHNLRDNNVWVIGFDDAAEKPIFGLGDLAREHVCLVLGAEGPGLSRLVRERCDLLLSIPMRGALSSLNVSAAAALATYEVLRARS
;
A
#
# COMPACT_ATOMS: atom_id res chain seq x y z
N MET A 1 27.18 5.12 0.03
CA MET A 1 26.19 5.59 -0.97
C MET A 1 24.86 4.98 -0.60
N THR A 2 23.90 5.82 -0.22
CA THR A 2 22.51 5.45 0.12
C THR A 2 21.73 5.25 -1.17
N SER A 3 21.76 4.06 -1.77
CA SER A 3 20.98 3.81 -2.99
C SER A 3 19.54 3.51 -2.62
N LEU A 4 18.72 4.55 -2.44
CA LEU A 4 17.27 4.38 -2.49
C LEU A 4 16.89 3.83 -3.88
N ARG A 5 15.99 2.85 -3.91
CA ARG A 5 15.35 2.37 -5.13
C ARG A 5 13.86 2.56 -5.01
N ILE A 6 13.22 2.89 -6.12
CA ILE A 6 11.77 2.97 -6.24
C ILE A 6 11.32 1.91 -7.23
N GLY A 7 10.14 1.36 -7.00
CA GLY A 7 9.48 0.46 -7.92
C GLY A 7 8.01 0.81 -8.01
N GLN A 8 7.43 0.47 -9.15
CA GLN A 8 6.00 0.63 -9.43
C GLN A 8 5.45 -0.73 -9.82
N GLY A 9 4.20 -0.98 -9.44
CA GLY A 9 3.47 -2.16 -9.89
C GLY A 9 2.06 -1.76 -10.22
N PHE A 10 1.51 -2.44 -11.21
CA PHE A 10 0.17 -2.22 -11.73
C PHE A 10 -0.40 -3.57 -12.07
N ASP A 11 -1.61 -3.83 -11.60
CA ASP A 11 -2.31 -5.06 -11.92
C ASP A 11 -3.78 -4.77 -12.25
N ILE A 12 -4.33 -5.59 -13.15
CA ILE A 12 -5.70 -5.48 -13.61
C ILE A 12 -6.30 -6.86 -13.84
N HIS A 13 -7.43 -7.10 -13.20
CA HIS A 13 -8.21 -8.30 -13.40
C HIS A 13 -9.59 -7.96 -13.97
N ARG A 14 -10.04 -8.78 -14.92
CA ARG A 14 -11.45 -8.81 -15.29
C ARG A 14 -12.27 -9.44 -14.17
N PHE A 15 -13.53 -9.06 -14.05
CA PHE A 15 -14.45 -9.80 -13.19
C PHE A 15 -14.59 -11.25 -13.66
N ALA A 16 -14.71 -12.17 -12.70
CA ALA A 16 -14.88 -13.59 -12.96
C ALA A 16 -16.33 -13.90 -13.32
N ASP A 17 -16.53 -14.95 -14.11
CA ASP A 17 -17.85 -15.44 -14.51
C ASP A 17 -18.37 -16.55 -13.57
N ASP A 18 -17.61 -16.88 -12.52
CA ASP A 18 -17.94 -17.85 -11.48
C ASP A 18 -18.16 -17.14 -10.11
N ASP A 19 -18.63 -17.92 -9.12
CA ASP A 19 -18.97 -17.42 -7.77
C ASP A 19 -17.74 -17.26 -6.84
N ARG A 20 -16.54 -17.06 -7.42
CA ARG A 20 -15.34 -16.89 -6.59
C ARG A 20 -15.43 -15.59 -5.78
N PRO A 21 -14.82 -15.55 -4.58
CA PRO A 21 -14.82 -14.35 -3.77
C PRO A 21 -14.04 -13.21 -4.44
N LEU A 22 -14.47 -11.98 -4.21
CA LEU A 22 -13.62 -10.82 -4.41
C LEU A 22 -12.67 -10.70 -3.23
N VAL A 23 -11.37 -10.74 -3.51
CA VAL A 23 -10.31 -10.55 -2.52
C VAL A 23 -9.47 -9.35 -2.94
N LEU A 24 -9.28 -8.40 -2.02
CA LEU A 24 -8.36 -7.26 -2.19
C LEU A 24 -7.60 -7.00 -0.89
N ALA A 25 -6.27 -6.93 -0.97
CA ALA A 25 -5.35 -6.88 0.17
C ALA A 25 -5.71 -7.90 1.29
N GLY A 26 -6.02 -9.14 0.91
CA GLY A 26 -6.42 -10.23 1.80
C GLY A 26 -7.81 -10.07 2.44
N VAL A 27 -8.60 -9.07 2.05
CA VAL A 27 -9.97 -8.89 2.51
C VAL A 27 -10.94 -9.49 1.52
N THR A 28 -11.76 -10.43 2.00
CA THR A 28 -12.88 -10.96 1.22
C THR A 28 -14.10 -10.03 1.31
N PHE A 29 -14.59 -9.58 0.16
CA PHE A 29 -15.78 -8.73 0.06
C PHE A 29 -17.01 -9.59 -0.16
N ALA A 30 -17.86 -9.71 0.86
CA ALA A 30 -19.03 -10.57 0.84
C ALA A 30 -20.11 -10.05 -0.13
N GLY A 31 -20.65 -10.93 -0.98
CA GLY A 31 -21.71 -10.61 -1.92
C GLY A 31 -21.24 -9.82 -3.16
N GLU A 32 -19.94 -9.58 -3.29
CA GLU A 32 -19.35 -8.87 -4.43
C GLU A 32 -18.80 -9.87 -5.46
N ARG A 33 -18.78 -9.45 -6.73
CA ARG A 33 -18.29 -10.29 -7.83
C ARG A 33 -16.76 -10.38 -7.79
N GLY A 34 -16.22 -11.60 -7.77
CA GLY A 34 -14.80 -11.86 -7.71
C GLY A 34 -14.01 -11.51 -8.97
N LEU A 35 -12.68 -11.57 -8.87
CA LEU A 35 -11.74 -11.26 -9.95
C LEU A 35 -11.16 -12.54 -10.57
N HIS A 36 -11.07 -12.57 -11.90
CA HIS A 36 -10.57 -13.74 -12.62
C HIS A 36 -9.04 -13.80 -12.57
N GLY A 37 -8.50 -14.86 -11.96
CA GLY A 37 -7.06 -15.14 -11.93
C GLY A 37 -6.76 -16.61 -11.65
N HIS A 38 -5.47 -16.96 -11.72
CA HIS A 38 -4.95 -18.28 -11.36
C HIS A 38 -4.82 -18.47 -9.84
N SER A 39 -4.47 -17.40 -9.11
CA SER A 39 -4.56 -17.27 -7.65
C SER A 39 -5.96 -16.80 -7.23
N ASP A 40 -6.13 -16.34 -5.99
CA ASP A 40 -7.32 -15.60 -5.51
C ASP A 40 -7.55 -14.25 -6.23
N ALA A 41 -6.65 -13.85 -7.14
CA ALA A 41 -6.73 -12.66 -7.99
C ALA A 41 -6.76 -11.33 -7.23
N ASP A 42 -6.05 -11.26 -6.11
CA ASP A 42 -5.88 -10.03 -5.34
C ASP A 42 -4.97 -9.02 -6.07
N ALA A 43 -5.62 -8.14 -6.84
CA ALA A 43 -4.93 -7.12 -7.63
C ALA A 43 -4.06 -6.17 -6.79
N VAL A 44 -4.40 -5.95 -5.52
CA VAL A 44 -3.61 -5.09 -4.63
C VAL A 44 -2.32 -5.79 -4.23
N ALA A 45 -2.41 -7.04 -3.80
CA ALA A 45 -1.23 -7.83 -3.43
C ALA A 45 -0.27 -8.01 -4.61
N HIS A 46 -0.79 -8.24 -5.82
CA HIS A 46 0.00 -8.33 -7.04
C HIS A 46 0.71 -7.01 -7.39
N ALA A 47 -0.02 -5.89 -7.42
CA ALA A 47 0.56 -4.59 -7.71
C ALA A 47 1.66 -4.21 -6.69
N VAL A 48 1.47 -4.51 -5.41
CA VAL A 48 2.52 -4.30 -4.39
C VAL A 48 3.71 -5.23 -4.64
N SER A 49 3.47 -6.50 -4.95
CA SER A 49 4.53 -7.47 -5.22
C SER A 49 5.44 -7.01 -6.37
N ASP A 50 4.86 -6.57 -7.48
CA ASP A 50 5.63 -6.05 -8.62
C ASP A 50 6.39 -4.77 -8.29
N ALA A 51 5.80 -3.86 -7.51
CA ALA A 51 6.50 -2.66 -7.05
C ALA A 51 7.74 -3.01 -6.22
N LEU A 52 7.62 -3.99 -5.32
CA LEU A 52 8.71 -4.43 -4.47
C LEU A 52 9.81 -5.17 -5.25
N LEU A 53 9.43 -6.11 -6.12
CA LEU A 53 10.37 -6.84 -6.98
C LEU A 53 11.10 -5.89 -7.93
N GLY A 54 10.37 -4.95 -8.54
CA GLY A 54 10.93 -3.93 -9.43
C GLY A 54 11.93 -3.03 -8.72
N ALA A 55 11.62 -2.56 -7.51
CA ALA A 55 12.55 -1.75 -6.70
C ALA A 55 13.85 -2.51 -6.39
N ALA A 56 13.75 -3.81 -6.10
CA ALA A 56 14.88 -4.68 -5.77
C ALA A 56 15.64 -5.19 -7.01
N GLY A 57 15.12 -4.97 -8.23
CA GLY A 57 15.69 -5.50 -9.47
C GLY A 57 15.54 -7.02 -9.60
N LEU A 58 14.47 -7.59 -9.03
CA LEU A 58 14.22 -9.02 -8.95
C LEU A 58 13.23 -9.53 -10.01
N GLY A 59 12.85 -8.72 -10.99
CA GLY A 59 11.86 -9.08 -12.01
C GLY A 59 10.44 -8.75 -11.59
N ASP A 60 9.49 -9.64 -11.91
CA ASP A 60 8.05 -9.49 -11.69
C ASP A 60 7.43 -10.74 -11.06
N ILE A 61 6.20 -10.64 -10.58
CA ILE A 61 5.49 -11.70 -9.87
C ILE A 61 5.36 -12.99 -10.72
N GLY A 62 5.16 -12.86 -12.03
CA GLY A 62 4.99 -14.01 -12.94
C GLY A 62 6.26 -14.83 -13.11
N GLN A 63 7.44 -14.21 -12.99
CA GLN A 63 8.73 -14.91 -12.99
C GLN A 63 8.95 -15.72 -11.70
N HIS A 64 8.43 -15.25 -10.56
CA HIS A 64 8.58 -15.94 -9.27
C HIS A 64 7.48 -16.96 -9.01
N PHE A 65 6.26 -16.71 -9.50
CA PHE A 65 5.07 -17.51 -9.29
C PHE A 65 4.32 -17.71 -10.61
N PRO A 66 4.86 -18.55 -11.53
CA PRO A 66 4.26 -18.72 -12.85
C PRO A 66 2.87 -19.34 -12.76
N ASP A 67 1.93 -18.83 -13.55
CA ASP A 67 0.56 -19.35 -13.63
C ASP A 67 0.47 -20.77 -14.21
N THR A 68 1.50 -21.19 -14.95
CA THR A 68 1.66 -22.55 -15.47
C THR A 68 2.08 -23.58 -14.42
N ASP A 69 2.58 -23.16 -13.25
CA ASP A 69 2.96 -24.07 -12.17
C ASP A 69 1.73 -24.43 -11.33
N PRO A 70 1.29 -25.71 -11.30
CA PRO A 70 0.12 -26.15 -10.55
C PRO A 70 0.20 -25.83 -9.05
N LYS A 71 1.41 -25.64 -8.51
CA LYS A 71 1.64 -25.27 -7.11
C LYS A 71 0.96 -23.97 -6.70
N TRP A 72 0.82 -23.01 -7.62
CA TRP A 72 0.29 -21.67 -7.32
C TRP A 72 -1.20 -21.52 -7.64
N LYS A 73 -1.84 -22.58 -8.15
CA LYS A 73 -3.27 -22.57 -8.45
C LYS A 73 -4.08 -22.38 -7.18
N GLY A 74 -4.89 -21.31 -7.14
CA GLY A 74 -5.70 -20.94 -5.98
C GLY A 74 -4.87 -20.49 -4.78
N ALA A 75 -3.62 -20.08 -4.99
CA ALA A 75 -2.78 -19.55 -3.93
C ALA A 75 -3.36 -18.26 -3.34
N ASP A 76 -3.13 -18.07 -2.04
CA ASP A 76 -3.39 -16.85 -1.30
C ASP A 76 -2.33 -15.80 -1.67
N SER A 77 -2.77 -14.70 -2.29
CA SER A 77 -1.85 -13.68 -2.79
C SER A 77 -1.12 -12.93 -1.68
N MET A 78 -1.64 -12.92 -0.45
CA MET A 78 -0.90 -12.37 0.70
C MET A 78 0.28 -13.27 1.09
N GLN A 79 0.18 -14.58 0.89
CA GLN A 79 1.33 -15.49 1.08
C GLN A 79 2.38 -15.30 -0.01
N LEU A 80 1.96 -15.04 -1.26
CA LEU A 80 2.87 -14.70 -2.35
C LEU A 80 3.59 -13.38 -2.05
N LEU A 81 2.86 -12.36 -1.62
CA LEU A 81 3.43 -11.08 -1.20
C LEU A 81 4.44 -11.26 -0.05
N ARG A 82 4.13 -12.09 0.95
CA ARG A 82 5.08 -12.40 2.02
C ARG A 82 6.36 -13.04 1.51
N ALA A 83 6.27 -13.97 0.57
CA ALA A 83 7.44 -14.57 -0.07
C ALA A 83 8.23 -13.55 -0.91
N VAL A 84 7.58 -12.55 -1.51
CA VAL A 84 8.25 -11.41 -2.17
C VAL A 84 9.00 -10.55 -1.16
N VAL A 85 8.38 -10.20 -0.04
CA VAL A 85 9.02 -9.44 1.04
C VAL A 85 10.28 -10.16 1.53
N ASP A 86 10.20 -11.47 1.76
CA ASP A 86 11.35 -12.29 2.16
C ASP A 86 12.47 -12.27 1.11
N LYS A 87 12.15 -12.31 -0.18
CA LYS A 87 13.14 -12.21 -1.28
C LYS A 87 13.80 -10.84 -1.32
N VAL A 88 13.04 -9.76 -1.15
CA VAL A 88 13.57 -8.39 -1.11
C VAL A 88 14.54 -8.23 0.06
N HIS A 89 14.18 -8.74 1.25
CA HIS A 89 15.06 -8.76 2.41
C HIS A 89 16.32 -9.62 2.18
N ALA A 90 16.17 -10.81 1.59
CA ALA A 90 17.30 -11.69 1.26
C ALA A 90 18.27 -11.06 0.25
N ALA A 91 17.78 -10.19 -0.64
CA ALA A 91 18.59 -9.40 -1.56
C ALA A 91 19.30 -8.20 -0.89
N GLY A 92 19.15 -8.03 0.43
CA GLY A 92 19.80 -6.98 1.21
C GLY A 92 19.08 -5.63 1.20
N TRP A 93 17.87 -5.56 0.61
CA TRP A 93 17.06 -4.37 0.58
C TRP A 93 16.15 -4.28 1.81
N LYS A 94 15.80 -3.05 2.20
CA LYS A 94 14.78 -2.78 3.22
C LYS A 94 13.62 -2.05 2.57
N ILE A 95 12.40 -2.51 2.82
CA ILE A 95 11.20 -1.86 2.30
C ILE A 95 10.90 -0.63 3.15
N SER A 96 10.89 0.53 2.49
CA SER A 96 10.67 1.83 3.13
C SER A 96 9.20 2.07 3.45
N ASN A 97 8.39 2.14 2.40
CA ASN A 97 6.97 2.44 2.41
C ASN A 97 6.34 1.84 1.15
N VAL A 98 5.04 1.64 1.20
CA VAL A 98 4.21 1.21 0.07
C VAL A 98 2.98 2.11 0.04
N ASP A 99 2.60 2.55 -1.16
CA ASP A 99 1.35 3.26 -1.42
C ASP A 99 0.63 2.58 -2.59
N VAL A 100 -0.69 2.50 -2.53
CA VAL A 100 -1.52 1.80 -3.52
C VAL A 100 -2.82 2.55 -3.76
N ASN A 101 -3.12 2.79 -5.04
CA ASN A 101 -4.41 3.30 -5.48
C ASN A 101 -5.25 2.18 -6.09
N VAL A 102 -6.48 2.01 -5.58
CA VAL A 102 -7.46 1.07 -6.14
C VAL A 102 -8.49 1.85 -6.96
N VAL A 103 -8.61 1.51 -8.23
CA VAL A 103 -9.56 2.14 -9.16
C VAL A 103 -10.66 1.15 -9.47
N CYS A 104 -11.84 1.33 -8.87
CA CYS A 104 -13.01 0.49 -9.10
C CYS A 104 -14.31 1.31 -8.97
N GLU A 105 -15.33 0.96 -9.74
CA GLU A 105 -16.67 1.53 -9.58
C GLU A 105 -17.39 0.92 -8.37
N GLN A 106 -17.25 -0.40 -8.19
CA GLN A 106 -17.73 -1.19 -7.06
C GLN A 106 -16.71 -2.30 -6.75
N PRO A 107 -16.61 -2.77 -5.50
CA PRO A 107 -17.37 -2.33 -4.32
C PRO A 107 -16.86 -1.01 -3.73
N LYS A 108 -17.59 -0.48 -2.74
CA LYS A 108 -17.05 0.60 -1.90
C LYS A 108 -15.87 0.06 -1.11
N ILE A 109 -14.68 0.60 -1.34
CA ILE A 109 -13.45 0.22 -0.62
C ILE A 109 -13.40 0.82 0.80
N ALA A 110 -13.99 2.01 0.98
CA ALA A 110 -13.90 2.77 2.23
C ALA A 110 -14.27 1.98 3.52
N PRO A 111 -15.30 1.10 3.54
CA PRO A 111 -15.62 0.28 4.71
C PRO A 111 -14.56 -0.77 5.06
N HIS A 112 -13.78 -1.22 4.08
CA HIS A 112 -12.82 -2.33 4.22
C HIS A 112 -11.35 -1.86 4.26
N ARG A 113 -11.09 -0.60 3.91
CA ARG A 113 -9.74 -0.02 3.84
C ARG A 113 -8.90 -0.25 5.10
N GLU A 114 -9.50 -0.18 6.29
CA GLU A 114 -8.76 -0.44 7.54
C GLU A 114 -8.27 -1.88 7.63
N THR A 115 -9.13 -2.86 7.31
CA THR A 115 -8.72 -4.27 7.35
C THR A 115 -7.67 -4.54 6.28
N MET A 116 -7.80 -3.94 5.10
CA MET A 116 -6.79 -4.01 4.04
C MET A 116 -5.44 -3.47 4.53
N GLN A 117 -5.43 -2.30 5.20
CA GLN A 117 -4.22 -1.73 5.77
C GLN A 117 -3.65 -2.59 6.91
N HIS A 118 -4.50 -3.16 7.77
CA HIS A 118 -4.06 -4.08 8.82
C HIS A 118 -3.44 -5.36 8.25
N ASN A 119 -4.02 -5.94 7.21
CA ASN A 119 -3.44 -7.11 6.54
C ASN A 119 -2.07 -6.78 5.95
N LEU A 120 -1.89 -5.58 5.41
CA LEU A 120 -0.57 -5.10 5.01
C LEU A 120 0.34 -4.88 6.24
N ARG A 121 -0.19 -4.36 7.35
CA ARG A 121 0.54 -4.12 8.60
C ARG A 121 1.04 -5.38 9.27
N ASP A 122 0.25 -6.44 9.29
CA ASP A 122 0.62 -7.76 9.83
C ASP A 122 1.73 -8.41 9.00
N ASN A 123 2.01 -7.84 7.83
CA ASN A 123 3.20 -8.08 7.02
C ASN A 123 4.25 -6.97 7.21
N ASN A 124 4.29 -6.39 8.43
CA ASN A 124 5.15 -5.32 8.92
C ASN A 124 5.00 -3.97 8.20
N VAL A 125 3.88 -3.25 8.34
CA VAL A 125 3.66 -1.89 7.76
C VAL A 125 2.74 -0.98 8.63
N TRP A 126 3.29 0.06 9.29
CA TRP A 126 2.61 1.02 10.20
C TRP A 126 1.85 2.16 9.48
N VAL A 127 0.74 2.68 9.99
CA VAL A 127 -0.12 3.62 9.23
C VAL A 127 0.03 5.07 9.70
N ILE A 128 0.50 5.95 8.82
CA ILE A 128 0.68 7.39 9.09
C ILE A 128 -0.25 8.19 8.20
N GLY A 129 -1.17 8.94 8.81
CA GLY A 129 -2.12 9.80 8.10
C GLY A 129 -1.62 11.22 7.96
N PHE A 130 -1.85 11.82 6.80
CA PHE A 130 -1.61 13.24 6.54
C PHE A 130 -2.92 14.02 6.47
N ASP A 131 -3.10 14.93 7.42
CA ASP A 131 -4.30 15.76 7.59
C ASP A 131 -3.88 17.20 7.92
N ASP A 132 -4.58 18.19 7.37
CA ASP A 132 -4.27 19.60 7.64
C ASP A 132 -4.56 20.01 9.09
N ALA A 133 -5.51 19.33 9.75
CA ALA A 133 -5.86 19.55 11.14
C ALA A 133 -4.98 18.77 12.14
N ALA A 134 -3.96 18.04 11.67
CA ALA A 134 -3.06 17.32 12.56
C ALA A 134 -2.15 18.27 13.35
N GLU A 135 -2.08 18.07 14.66
CA GLU A 135 -1.29 18.91 15.58
C GLU A 135 0.22 18.80 15.34
N LYS A 136 0.70 17.62 14.94
CA LYS A 136 2.12 17.37 14.71
C LYS A 136 2.47 17.71 13.26
N PRO A 137 3.53 18.50 12.99
CA PRO A 137 3.98 18.72 11.63
C PRO A 137 4.63 17.46 11.06
N ILE A 138 4.77 17.38 9.74
CA ILE A 138 5.42 16.30 8.98
C ILE A 138 6.75 15.86 9.61
N PHE A 139 7.51 16.79 10.20
CA PHE A 139 8.77 16.53 10.92
C PHE A 139 8.64 15.74 12.22
N GLY A 140 7.42 15.41 12.66
CA GLY A 140 7.08 14.75 13.90
C GLY A 140 7.00 13.23 13.82
N LEU A 141 7.52 12.62 12.75
CA LEU A 141 7.50 11.16 12.54
C LEU A 141 8.18 10.37 13.69
N GLY A 142 9.25 10.92 14.28
CA GLY A 142 9.95 10.30 15.41
C GLY A 142 10.46 8.89 15.11
N ASP A 143 10.37 7.99 16.09
CA ASP A 143 10.86 6.61 15.96
C ASP A 143 10.07 5.78 14.95
N LEU A 144 8.81 6.15 14.65
CA LEU A 144 8.03 5.51 13.59
C LEU A 144 8.67 5.69 12.20
N ALA A 145 9.53 6.69 12.04
CA ALA A 145 10.33 6.80 10.82
C ALA A 145 11.19 5.56 10.59
N ARG A 146 11.68 4.87 11.64
CA ARG A 146 12.55 3.69 11.52
C ARG A 146 11.78 2.40 11.24
N GLU A 147 10.48 2.46 11.39
CA GLU A 147 9.57 1.38 11.10
C GLU A 147 9.14 1.38 9.62
N HIS A 148 8.53 0.30 9.16
CA HIS A 148 7.89 0.23 7.85
C HIS A 148 6.60 1.04 7.85
N VAL A 149 6.36 1.97 6.92
CA VAL A 149 5.19 2.88 7.03
C VAL A 149 4.32 2.90 5.76
N CYS A 150 3.01 2.88 5.90
CA CYS A 150 1.97 3.16 4.93
C CYS A 150 1.53 4.61 5.14
N LEU A 151 1.64 5.43 4.08
CA LEU A 151 1.27 6.84 4.13
C LEU A 151 -0.16 6.97 3.60
N VAL A 152 -1.05 7.51 4.42
CA VAL A 152 -2.45 7.74 4.05
C VAL A 152 -2.65 9.21 3.80
N LEU A 153 -2.99 9.54 2.55
CA LEU A 153 -3.20 10.91 2.10
C LEU A 153 -4.70 11.12 1.83
N GLY A 154 -5.24 12.23 2.32
CA GLY A 154 -6.65 12.60 2.11
C GLY A 154 -6.90 13.19 0.74
N ALA A 155 -8.18 13.33 0.39
CA ALA A 155 -8.56 14.05 -0.82
C ALA A 155 -8.27 15.56 -0.67
N GLU A 156 -7.88 16.22 -1.77
CA GLU A 156 -7.70 17.67 -1.81
C GLU A 156 -8.95 18.39 -1.30
N GLY A 157 -8.79 19.22 -0.27
CA GLY A 157 -9.91 19.92 0.38
C GLY A 157 -10.31 19.30 1.72
N PRO A 158 -11.24 18.32 1.75
CA PRO A 158 -11.82 17.80 3.00
C PRO A 158 -10.86 16.95 3.84
N GLY A 159 -9.66 16.63 3.32
CA GLY A 159 -8.63 15.92 4.06
C GLY A 159 -9.00 14.47 4.36
N LEU A 160 -8.59 13.96 5.52
CA LEU A 160 -8.94 12.61 5.96
C LEU A 160 -10.35 12.61 6.58
N SER A 161 -11.12 11.56 6.27
CA SER A 161 -12.38 11.35 6.97
C SER A 161 -12.12 11.10 8.46
N ARG A 162 -13.08 11.45 9.32
CA ARG A 162 -12.97 11.26 10.78
C ARG A 162 -12.56 9.83 11.15
N LEU A 163 -13.20 8.83 10.54
CA LEU A 163 -12.89 7.42 10.78
C LEU A 163 -11.45 7.04 10.42
N VAL A 164 -10.87 7.66 9.38
CA VAL A 164 -9.46 7.44 9.02
C VAL A 164 -8.53 8.07 10.05
N ARG A 165 -8.86 9.28 10.51
CA ARG A 165 -8.07 9.99 11.53
C ARG A 165 -7.96 9.20 12.83
N GLU A 166 -9.09 8.69 13.32
CA GLU A 166 -9.16 7.90 14.55
C GLU A 166 -8.36 6.58 14.50
N ARG A 167 -7.93 6.15 13.31
CA ARG A 167 -7.25 4.87 13.07
C ARG A 167 -5.79 4.98 12.64
N CYS A 168 -5.31 6.20 12.38
CA CYS A 168 -3.90 6.41 12.09
C CYS A 168 -3.08 6.27 13.38
N ASP A 169 -1.97 5.53 13.33
CA ASP A 169 -1.03 5.42 14.45
C ASP A 169 -0.39 6.78 14.77
N LEU A 170 -0.27 7.63 13.74
CA LEU A 170 0.21 8.99 13.81
C LEU A 170 -0.49 9.86 12.77
N LEU A 171 -0.92 11.04 13.17
CA LEU A 171 -1.40 12.08 12.26
C LEU A 171 -0.38 13.19 12.15
N LEU A 172 -0.04 13.56 10.92
CA LEU A 172 0.93 14.60 10.59
C LEU A 172 0.34 15.64 9.63
N SER A 173 0.73 16.90 9.79
CA SER A 173 0.33 17.99 8.90
C SER A 173 1.52 18.51 8.10
N ILE A 174 1.31 18.89 6.83
CA ILE A 174 2.33 19.59 6.06
C ILE A 174 2.16 21.09 6.34
N PRO A 175 3.16 21.79 6.91
CA PRO A 175 3.02 23.20 7.21
C PRO A 175 2.81 24.02 5.93
N MET A 176 1.62 24.61 5.79
CA MET A 176 1.28 25.47 4.65
C MET A 176 1.48 26.95 5.00
N ARG A 177 1.91 27.76 4.03
CA ARG A 177 1.94 29.23 4.13
C ARG A 177 1.01 29.82 3.08
N GLY A 178 0.04 30.63 3.49
CA GLY A 178 -0.90 31.31 2.58
C GLY A 178 -2.32 30.73 2.60
N ALA A 179 -3.10 31.02 1.55
CA ALA A 179 -4.54 30.72 1.48
C ALA A 179 -4.89 29.25 1.14
N LEU A 180 -3.88 28.40 0.90
CA LEU A 180 -4.08 26.98 0.58
C LEU A 180 -3.95 26.14 1.85
N SER A 181 -4.97 25.33 2.15
CA SER A 181 -4.98 24.44 3.33
C SER A 181 -4.27 23.12 3.09
N SER A 182 -4.08 22.70 1.84
CA SER A 182 -3.45 21.43 1.49
C SER A 182 -2.68 21.50 0.17
N LEU A 183 -1.74 20.56 0.00
CA LEU A 183 -1.11 20.29 -1.28
C LEU A 183 -1.93 19.26 -2.05
N ASN A 184 -1.69 19.18 -3.36
CA ASN A 184 -2.15 18.03 -4.12
C ASN A 184 -1.57 16.73 -3.55
N VAL A 185 -2.31 15.64 -3.71
CA VAL A 185 -1.96 14.34 -3.12
C VAL A 185 -0.55 13.89 -3.54
N SER A 186 -0.17 14.10 -4.80
CA SER A 186 1.15 13.71 -5.32
C SER A 186 2.31 14.48 -4.67
N ALA A 187 2.16 15.79 -4.46
CA ALA A 187 3.15 16.63 -3.81
C ALA A 187 3.23 16.34 -2.30
N ALA A 188 2.07 16.11 -1.67
CA ALA A 188 2.01 15.67 -0.28
C ALA A 188 2.70 14.30 -0.10
N ALA A 189 2.47 13.34 -1.01
CA ALA A 189 3.15 12.05 -1.02
C ALA A 189 4.66 12.19 -1.17
N ALA A 190 5.12 13.05 -2.08
CA ALA A 190 6.55 13.29 -2.30
C ALA A 190 7.23 13.86 -1.05
N LEU A 191 6.60 14.83 -0.37
CA LEU A 191 7.10 15.40 0.88
C LEU A 191 7.08 14.39 2.03
N ALA A 192 5.97 13.66 2.19
CA ALA A 192 5.85 12.62 3.21
C ALA A 192 6.93 11.55 3.04
N THR A 193 7.17 11.12 1.80
CA THR A 193 8.23 10.15 1.47
C THR A 193 9.62 10.73 1.74
N TYR A 194 9.88 11.99 1.36
CA TYR A 194 11.13 12.67 1.66
C TYR A 194 11.38 12.74 3.17
N GLU A 195 10.37 13.07 3.97
CA GLU A 195 10.51 13.18 5.41
C GLU A 195 10.77 11.85 6.09
N VAL A 196 10.07 10.78 5.68
CA VAL A 196 10.37 9.42 6.14
C VAL A 196 11.85 9.09 5.90
N LEU A 197 12.40 9.49 4.75
CA LEU A 197 13.83 9.28 4.45
C LEU A 197 14.73 10.16 5.33
N ARG A 198 14.42 11.44 5.48
CA ARG A 198 15.19 12.39 6.29
C ARG A 198 15.25 11.98 7.77
N ALA A 199 14.16 11.47 8.31
CA ALA A 199 14.07 11.05 9.71
C ALA A 199 14.76 9.70 9.99
N ARG A 200 15.08 8.92 8.94
CA ARG A 200 15.83 7.67 9.03
C ARG A 200 17.35 7.84 8.98
N SER A 201 17.82 8.90 8.32
CA SER A 201 19.24 9.28 8.24
C SER A 201 19.74 9.95 9.51
#